data_AF-A0A1Y3XSF7-F1
#
_entry.id   AF-A0A1Y3XSF7-F1
#
_cell.length_a   1.000
_cell.length_b   1.000
_cell.length_c   1.000
_cell.angle_alpha   90.00
_cell.angle_beta   90.00
_cell.angle_gamma   90.00
#
_symmetry.space_group_name_H-M   'P 1'
#
loop_
_entity.id
_entity.type
_entity.pdbx_description
1 polymer ?
#
loop_
_entity_poly.entity_id
_entity_poly.type
_entity_poly.pdbx_seq_one_letter_code
_entity_poly.pdbx_strand_id
1 'polypeptide(L)'
;MKLANIPFRVQYSDYREYAEEYWGFKRKEGTDAYGFYTNPNTEFDWFQIGGRWPDRFLVKADCRDVFSGDLSFFLRDKPAEAAPDGYCWVTGARKKDIAWDLMKELFIQRERETFLSCEKWYQSGKLPSDRHDLSITEKGITSWGKLIYDKGQTLEEHLCSKALSEEYRYPLTTYAVLDDGVWNDLYEMKCVSEDNGKGNNQLWHQVVEKYIASLPEEAMLVCSTI
;
A
#
# COMPACT_ATOMS: atom_id res chain seq x y z
N MET A 1 30.72 25.09 7.10
CA MET A 1 30.12 25.88 8.20
C MET A 1 29.39 24.93 9.13
N LYS A 2 29.79 24.82 10.40
CA LYS A 2 28.99 24.08 11.40
C LYS A 2 27.77 24.96 11.71
N LEU A 3 26.57 24.50 11.38
CA LEU A 3 25.34 25.08 11.93
C LEU A 3 25.41 24.90 13.45
N ALA A 4 25.68 25.98 14.17
CA ALA A 4 25.59 25.97 15.61
C ALA A 4 24.10 25.77 15.96
N ASN A 5 23.78 24.66 16.62
CA ASN A 5 22.45 24.40 17.15
C ASN A 5 22.26 25.34 18.36
N ILE A 6 21.92 26.60 18.10
CA ILE A 6 21.62 27.58 19.14
C ILE A 6 20.24 27.21 19.70
N PRO A 7 20.10 26.98 21.01
CA PRO A 7 18.81 26.65 21.60
C PRO A 7 17.78 27.76 21.34
N PHE A 8 16.54 27.39 21.00
CA PHE A 8 15.48 28.35 20.71
C PHE A 8 15.23 29.34 21.84
N ARG A 9 15.41 28.93 23.10
CA ARG A 9 15.28 29.82 24.27
C ARG A 9 16.32 30.95 24.32
N VAL A 10 17.39 30.86 23.53
CA VAL A 10 18.42 31.91 23.40
C VAL A 10 18.10 32.84 22.23
N GLN A 11 17.40 32.33 21.21
CA GLN A 11 17.01 33.09 20.01
C GLN A 11 15.70 33.85 20.21
N TYR A 12 14.77 33.27 20.97
CA TYR A 12 13.44 33.79 21.22
C TYR A 12 13.24 33.92 22.72
N SER A 13 12.99 35.15 23.15
CA SER A 13 12.82 35.49 24.56
C SER A 13 11.41 35.16 25.07
N ASP A 14 10.46 35.08 24.15
CA ASP A 14 9.06 34.81 24.43
C ASP A 14 8.51 33.68 23.53
N TYR A 15 7.58 32.89 24.09
CA TYR A 15 6.97 31.78 23.36
C TYR A 15 6.13 32.26 22.16
N ARG A 16 5.53 33.46 22.23
CA ARG A 16 4.77 34.06 21.13
C ARG A 16 5.67 34.39 19.95
N GLU A 17 6.79 35.04 20.24
CA GLU A 17 7.79 35.44 19.23
C GLU A 17 8.32 34.20 18.49
N TYR A 18 8.61 33.13 19.24
CA TYR A 18 8.95 31.83 18.64
C TYR A 18 7.83 31.25 17.76
N ALA A 19 6.58 31.27 18.22
CA ALA A 19 5.46 30.70 17.48
C ALA A 19 5.10 31.49 16.21
N GLU A 20 5.12 32.82 16.28
CA GLU A 20 4.73 33.71 15.18
C GLU A 20 5.88 33.91 14.17
N GLU A 21 7.12 34.11 14.63
CA GLU A 21 8.24 34.46 13.74
C GLU A 21 8.99 33.26 13.17
N TYR A 22 9.20 32.19 13.95
CA TYR A 22 9.92 31.01 13.46
C TYR A 22 9.00 30.03 12.73
N TRP A 23 7.83 29.73 13.31
CA TRP A 23 6.86 28.79 12.73
C TRP A 23 5.78 29.44 11.87
N GLY A 24 5.63 30.76 11.91
CA GLY A 24 4.61 31.47 11.12
C GLY A 24 3.18 31.21 11.58
N PHE A 25 2.97 30.77 12.82
CA PHE A 25 1.62 30.47 13.31
C PHE A 25 0.85 31.76 13.56
N LYS A 26 -0.43 31.76 13.17
CA LYS A 26 -1.36 32.84 13.49
C LYS A 26 -2.12 32.47 14.74
N ARG A 27 -2.22 33.41 15.68
CA ARG A 27 -3.09 33.24 16.85
C ARG A 27 -4.54 33.11 16.39
N LYS A 28 -5.25 32.11 16.90
CA LYS A 28 -6.69 31.97 16.64
C LYS A 28 -7.45 33.03 17.44
N GLU A 29 -8.46 33.63 16.82
CA GLU A 29 -9.32 34.62 17.46
C GLU A 29 -10.08 33.98 18.64
N GLY A 30 -10.02 34.60 19.82
CA GLY A 30 -10.69 34.12 21.03
C GLY A 30 -9.94 33.07 21.86
N THR A 31 -8.71 32.68 21.52
CA THR A 31 -7.86 31.80 22.34
C THR A 31 -6.46 32.37 22.56
N ASP A 32 -5.77 31.94 23.62
CA ASP A 32 -4.34 32.26 23.87
C ASP A 32 -3.42 31.11 23.42
N ALA A 33 -3.80 30.40 22.35
CA ALA A 33 -3.08 29.23 21.84
C ALA A 33 -2.60 29.43 20.40
N TYR A 34 -1.42 28.91 20.09
CA TYR A 34 -0.80 28.86 18.76
C TYR A 34 -0.74 27.41 18.27
N GLY A 35 -0.93 27.19 16.97
CA GLY A 35 -0.82 25.87 16.33
C GLY A 35 -2.11 25.44 15.61
N PHE A 36 -2.22 24.14 15.37
CA PHE A 36 -3.36 23.52 14.66
C PHE A 36 -4.15 22.62 15.62
N TYR A 37 -5.45 22.49 15.36
CA TYR A 37 -6.23 21.42 15.99
C TYR A 37 -5.86 20.11 15.31
N THR A 38 -5.48 19.13 16.10
CA THR A 38 -5.31 17.76 15.64
C THR A 38 -6.52 16.96 16.11
N ASN A 39 -7.06 16.11 15.24
CA ASN A 39 -7.99 15.09 15.68
C ASN A 39 -7.20 14.12 16.58
N PRO A 40 -7.56 13.93 17.87
CA PRO A 40 -6.86 12.97 18.71
C PRO A 40 -6.97 11.52 18.17
N ASN A 41 -7.92 11.27 17.26
CA ASN A 41 -8.06 10.04 16.48
C ASN A 41 -7.55 10.23 15.02
N THR A 42 -6.44 10.95 14.85
CA THR A 42 -5.81 11.36 13.56
C THR A 42 -5.40 10.20 12.66
N GLU A 43 -5.51 8.96 13.13
CA GLU A 43 -5.07 7.75 12.44
C GLU A 43 -5.59 7.65 11.00
N PHE A 44 -6.81 8.13 10.75
CA PHE A 44 -7.46 8.07 9.43
C PHE A 44 -7.47 9.40 8.67
N ASP A 45 -7.00 10.50 9.26
CA ASP A 45 -7.06 11.85 8.65
C ASP A 45 -6.25 11.93 7.35
N TRP A 46 -5.31 11.00 7.12
CA TRP A 46 -4.49 10.91 5.92
C TRP A 46 -4.96 9.87 4.91
N PHE A 47 -6.06 9.16 5.18
CA PHE A 47 -6.62 8.17 4.25
C PHE A 47 -7.62 8.85 3.30
N GLN A 48 -7.50 8.53 2.02
CA GLN A 48 -8.44 8.93 0.99
C GLN A 48 -9.20 7.70 0.49
N ILE A 49 -10.55 7.76 0.53
CA ILE A 49 -11.42 6.73 -0.06
C ILE A 49 -11.20 6.74 -1.58
N GLY A 50 -11.01 5.57 -2.17
CA GLY A 50 -10.55 5.40 -3.55
C GLY A 50 -9.04 5.55 -3.69
N GLY A 51 -8.41 6.38 -2.88
CA GLY A 51 -6.96 6.49 -2.75
C GLY A 51 -6.24 6.90 -4.03
N ARG A 52 -4.91 6.86 -3.96
CA ARG A 52 -3.91 7.23 -4.98
C ARG A 52 -3.62 6.12 -6.00
N TRP A 53 -4.04 4.90 -5.71
CA TRP A 53 -3.70 3.70 -6.47
C TRP A 53 -4.98 3.14 -7.12
N PRO A 54 -5.25 3.45 -8.39
CA PRO A 54 -6.50 3.09 -9.09
C PRO A 54 -6.62 1.61 -9.44
N ASP A 55 -5.49 0.91 -9.51
CA ASP A 55 -5.38 -0.46 -10.06
C ASP A 55 -5.69 -1.50 -8.99
N ARG A 56 -6.89 -1.43 -8.41
CA ARG A 56 -7.31 -2.29 -7.29
C ARG A 56 -8.27 -3.39 -7.70
N PHE A 57 -9.31 -3.04 -8.44
CA PHE A 57 -10.32 -3.98 -8.89
C PHE A 57 -10.46 -3.91 -10.40
N LEU A 58 -10.45 -5.06 -11.05
CA LEU A 58 -10.70 -5.16 -12.48
C LEU A 58 -12.19 -5.45 -12.71
N VAL A 59 -12.85 -4.61 -13.50
CA VAL A 59 -14.27 -4.78 -13.87
C VAL A 59 -14.44 -4.62 -15.37
N LYS A 60 -15.58 -5.05 -15.91
CA LYS A 60 -15.91 -4.76 -17.32
C LYS A 60 -16.05 -3.26 -17.54
N ALA A 61 -15.61 -2.79 -18.70
CA ALA A 61 -15.60 -1.37 -19.04
C ALA A 61 -17.00 -0.72 -19.06
N ASP A 62 -18.07 -1.52 -19.22
CA ASP A 62 -19.46 -1.08 -19.20
C ASP A 62 -20.13 -1.19 -17.82
N CYS A 63 -19.39 -1.59 -16.78
CA CYS A 63 -19.87 -1.64 -15.41
C CYS A 63 -20.22 -0.23 -14.91
N ARG A 64 -21.46 -0.04 -14.44
CA ARG A 64 -21.98 1.28 -14.05
C ARG A 64 -21.72 1.63 -12.59
N ASP A 65 -21.77 0.63 -11.72
CA ASP A 65 -21.71 0.81 -10.27
C ASP A 65 -20.26 0.66 -9.78
N VAL A 66 -19.45 1.64 -10.15
CA VAL A 66 -18.02 1.67 -9.83
C VAL A 66 -17.65 2.93 -9.08
N PHE A 67 -16.65 2.83 -8.22
CA PHE A 67 -15.97 3.97 -7.64
C PHE A 67 -14.64 4.17 -8.38
N SER A 68 -14.51 5.31 -9.06
CA SER A 68 -13.25 5.76 -9.62
C SER A 68 -12.57 6.64 -8.57
N GLY A 69 -11.39 6.20 -8.10
CA GLY A 69 -10.59 7.01 -7.16
C GLY A 69 -9.84 8.11 -7.88
N ASP A 70 -9.15 8.95 -7.09
CA ASP A 70 -8.33 10.01 -7.65
C ASP A 70 -6.93 9.48 -7.98
N LEU A 71 -6.43 9.80 -9.16
CA LEU A 71 -5.09 9.38 -9.55
C LEU A 71 -4.04 10.11 -8.71
N SER A 72 -3.05 9.37 -8.22
CA SER A 72 -1.86 9.96 -7.60
C SER A 72 -1.24 11.00 -8.53
N PHE A 73 -0.70 12.08 -7.97
CA PHE A 73 0.14 13.03 -8.71
C PHE A 73 1.26 12.32 -9.50
N PHE A 74 1.79 11.22 -8.96
CA PHE A 74 2.84 10.44 -9.61
C PHE A 74 2.39 9.68 -10.88
N LEU A 75 1.08 9.46 -11.04
CA LEU A 75 0.48 8.68 -12.13
C LEU A 75 0.07 9.52 -13.36
N ARG A 76 0.23 10.87 -13.31
CA ARG A 76 0.02 11.78 -14.46
C ARG A 76 -1.30 11.51 -15.22
N ASP A 77 -2.39 11.33 -14.48
CA ASP A 77 -3.73 11.12 -15.01
C ASP A 77 -3.93 9.84 -15.85
N LYS A 78 -3.08 8.82 -15.68
CA LYS A 78 -3.30 7.46 -16.23
C LYS A 78 -3.10 6.38 -15.17
N PRO A 79 -3.85 5.27 -15.21
CA PRO A 79 -3.55 4.12 -14.36
C PRO A 79 -2.10 3.65 -14.56
N ALA A 80 -1.50 3.09 -13.52
CA ALA A 80 -0.13 2.60 -13.62
C ALA A 80 -0.05 1.42 -14.61
N GLU A 81 -1.16 0.68 -14.72
CA GLU A 81 -1.28 -0.49 -15.59
C GLU A 81 -2.43 -0.34 -16.59
N ALA A 82 -2.18 -0.77 -17.83
CA ALA A 82 -3.23 -0.86 -18.84
C ALA A 82 -4.15 -2.04 -18.48
N ALA A 83 -5.45 -1.79 -18.42
CA ALA A 83 -6.44 -2.85 -18.31
C ALA A 83 -6.52 -3.64 -19.63
N PRO A 84 -6.83 -4.96 -19.59
CA PRO A 84 -7.14 -5.73 -20.80
C PRO A 84 -8.32 -5.14 -21.58
N ASP A 85 -8.39 -5.46 -22.87
CA ASP A 85 -9.47 -5.00 -23.75
C ASP A 85 -10.85 -5.37 -23.19
N GLY A 86 -11.74 -4.38 -23.09
CA GLY A 86 -13.08 -4.55 -22.54
C GLY A 86 -13.16 -4.46 -21.01
N TYR A 87 -12.05 -4.18 -20.33
CA TYR A 87 -11.99 -4.01 -18.88
C TYR A 87 -11.45 -2.63 -18.48
N CYS A 88 -11.68 -2.24 -17.23
CA CYS A 88 -11.06 -1.08 -16.62
C CYS A 88 -10.69 -1.37 -15.16
N TRP A 89 -9.67 -0.64 -14.68
CA TRP A 89 -9.28 -0.64 -13.29
C TRP A 89 -10.07 0.41 -12.50
N VAL A 90 -10.61 0.01 -11.36
CA VAL A 90 -11.41 0.86 -10.46
C VAL A 90 -10.99 0.65 -9.01
N THR A 91 -11.35 1.60 -8.15
CA THR A 91 -10.98 1.58 -6.72
C THR A 91 -12.09 1.09 -5.82
N GLY A 92 -13.31 0.96 -6.36
CA GLY A 92 -14.38 0.23 -5.73
C GLY A 92 -15.37 -0.34 -6.73
N ALA A 93 -15.93 -1.50 -6.40
CA ALA A 93 -16.93 -2.21 -7.19
C ALA A 93 -17.68 -3.19 -6.29
N ARG A 94 -18.85 -3.65 -6.74
CA ARG A 94 -19.55 -4.75 -6.06
C ARG A 94 -18.75 -6.04 -6.21
N LYS A 95 -18.72 -6.87 -5.17
CA LYS A 95 -18.00 -8.15 -5.16
C LYS A 95 -18.26 -9.00 -6.41
N LYS A 96 -19.53 -9.09 -6.84
CA LYS A 96 -19.94 -9.86 -8.03
C LYS A 96 -19.44 -9.33 -9.37
N ASP A 97 -19.17 -8.03 -9.46
CA ASP A 97 -18.82 -7.34 -10.71
C ASP A 97 -17.30 -7.37 -10.95
N ILE A 98 -16.52 -7.74 -9.94
CA ILE A 98 -15.06 -7.85 -10.00
C ILE A 98 -14.68 -9.14 -10.74
N ALA A 99 -13.83 -8.99 -11.75
CA ALA A 99 -13.30 -10.08 -12.55
C ALA A 99 -12.15 -10.81 -11.82
N TRP A 100 -12.48 -11.47 -10.70
CA TRP A 100 -11.51 -12.10 -9.79
C TRP A 100 -10.53 -13.05 -10.48
N ASP A 101 -11.03 -13.92 -11.36
CA ASP A 101 -10.20 -14.94 -12.04
C ASP A 101 -9.21 -14.28 -13.01
N LEU A 102 -9.68 -13.36 -13.85
CA LEU A 102 -8.84 -12.61 -14.79
C LEU A 102 -7.80 -11.76 -14.04
N MET A 103 -8.21 -11.10 -12.95
CA MET A 103 -7.31 -10.33 -12.10
C MET A 103 -6.20 -11.22 -11.50
N LYS A 104 -6.55 -12.43 -11.04
CA LYS A 104 -5.60 -13.40 -10.50
C LYS A 104 -4.61 -13.87 -11.55
N GLU A 105 -5.08 -14.18 -12.76
CA GLU A 105 -4.22 -14.58 -13.88
C GLU A 105 -3.19 -13.49 -14.24
N LEU A 106 -3.63 -12.23 -14.33
CA LEU A 106 -2.75 -11.09 -14.60
C LEU A 106 -1.69 -10.92 -13.51
N PHE A 107 -2.08 -11.02 -12.24
CA PHE A 107 -1.13 -10.89 -11.12
C PHE A 107 -0.13 -12.04 -11.07
N ILE A 108 -0.57 -13.28 -11.30
CA ILE A 108 0.34 -14.44 -11.40
C ILE A 108 1.34 -14.25 -12.53
N GLN A 109 0.89 -13.82 -13.72
CA GLN A 109 1.77 -13.61 -14.86
C GLN A 109 2.84 -12.56 -14.54
N ARG A 110 2.43 -11.40 -14.00
CA ARG A 110 3.34 -10.33 -13.62
C ARG A 110 4.35 -10.76 -12.56
N GLU A 111 3.90 -11.47 -11.53
CA GLU A 111 4.77 -11.93 -10.46
C GLU A 111 5.77 -12.98 -10.96
N ARG A 112 5.35 -13.85 -11.87
CA ARG A 112 6.24 -14.79 -12.55
C ARG A 112 7.30 -14.07 -13.38
N GLU A 113 6.94 -13.07 -14.17
CA GLU A 113 7.89 -12.29 -14.96
C GLU A 113 8.91 -11.56 -14.08
N THR A 114 8.42 -10.98 -12.96
CA THR A 114 9.25 -10.31 -11.96
C THR A 114 10.21 -11.29 -11.30
N PHE A 115 9.72 -12.45 -10.87
CA PHE A 115 10.51 -13.49 -10.22
C PHE A 115 11.64 -14.01 -11.13
N LEU A 116 11.31 -14.36 -12.38
CA LEU A 116 12.29 -14.85 -13.35
C LEU A 116 13.35 -13.78 -13.69
N SER A 117 12.93 -12.52 -13.77
CA SER A 117 13.86 -11.41 -13.97
C SER A 117 14.81 -11.24 -12.79
N CYS A 118 14.29 -11.30 -11.57
CA CYS A 118 15.10 -11.23 -10.35
C CYS A 118 16.07 -12.40 -10.24
N GLU A 119 15.63 -13.63 -10.53
CA GLU A 119 16.49 -14.81 -10.55
C GLU A 119 17.67 -14.63 -11.51
N LYS A 120 17.40 -14.16 -12.74
CA LYS A 120 18.43 -13.87 -13.73
C LYS A 120 19.41 -12.80 -13.27
N TRP A 121 18.92 -11.71 -12.67
CA TRP A 121 19.78 -10.64 -12.15
C TRP A 121 20.64 -11.12 -10.98
N TYR A 122 20.07 -11.94 -10.09
CA TYR A 122 20.77 -12.51 -8.96
C TYR A 122 21.91 -13.44 -9.42
N GLN A 123 21.61 -14.37 -10.34
CA GLN A 123 22.60 -15.30 -10.90
C GLN A 123 23.72 -14.59 -11.66
N SER A 124 23.41 -13.51 -12.39
CA SER A 124 24.40 -12.75 -13.15
C SER A 124 25.18 -11.73 -12.32
N GLY A 125 24.73 -11.43 -11.09
CA GLY A 125 25.31 -10.39 -10.24
C GLY A 125 25.12 -8.97 -10.79
N LYS A 126 24.20 -8.77 -11.74
CA LYS A 126 24.00 -7.49 -12.45
C LYS A 126 22.53 -7.07 -12.40
N LEU A 127 22.30 -5.89 -11.82
CA LEU A 127 20.99 -5.24 -11.81
C LEU A 127 20.84 -4.32 -13.04
N PRO A 128 19.60 -4.06 -13.50
CA PRO A 128 19.32 -3.05 -14.51
C PRO A 128 19.77 -1.66 -14.06
N SER A 129 20.34 -0.86 -14.97
CA SER A 129 20.87 0.47 -14.66
C SER A 129 19.80 1.50 -14.29
N ASP A 130 18.56 1.28 -14.72
CA ASP A 130 17.38 2.12 -14.46
C ASP A 130 16.67 1.76 -13.14
N ARG A 131 17.09 0.69 -12.47
CA ARG A 131 16.46 0.16 -11.24
C ARG A 131 17.30 0.47 -10.01
N HIS A 132 17.38 1.75 -9.66
CA HIS A 132 18.12 2.25 -8.49
C HIS A 132 17.52 1.82 -7.15
N ASP A 133 16.28 1.36 -7.15
CA ASP A 133 15.59 0.83 -5.97
C ASP A 133 16.12 -0.54 -5.52
N LEU A 134 16.81 -1.26 -6.42
CA LEU A 134 17.20 -2.65 -6.21
C LEU A 134 18.60 -2.81 -5.61
N SER A 135 18.77 -3.87 -4.80
CA SER A 135 20.07 -4.26 -4.26
C SER A 135 20.19 -5.78 -4.15
N ILE A 136 21.36 -6.31 -4.52
CA ILE A 136 21.69 -7.72 -4.35
C ILE A 136 22.28 -7.92 -2.94
N THR A 137 21.80 -8.93 -2.24
CA THR A 137 22.22 -9.31 -0.89
C THR A 137 22.54 -10.81 -0.84
N GLU A 138 23.10 -11.29 0.27
CA GLU A 138 23.35 -12.73 0.45
C GLU A 138 22.05 -13.56 0.43
N LYS A 139 20.93 -12.97 0.87
CA LYS A 139 19.61 -13.63 0.94
C LYS A 139 18.82 -13.55 -0.37
N GLY A 140 19.21 -12.70 -1.32
CA GLY A 140 18.45 -12.47 -2.55
C GLY A 140 18.44 -11.01 -3.00
N ILE A 141 17.37 -10.55 -3.64
CA ILE A 141 17.24 -9.16 -4.10
C ILE A 141 16.25 -8.41 -3.21
N THR A 142 16.65 -7.20 -2.80
CA THR A 142 15.80 -6.27 -2.06
C THR A 142 15.41 -5.07 -2.93
N SER A 143 14.23 -4.50 -2.68
CA SER A 143 13.77 -3.21 -3.20
C SER A 143 13.32 -2.36 -2.01
N TRP A 144 13.84 -1.14 -1.88
CA TRP A 144 13.54 -0.25 -0.75
C TRP A 144 13.70 -0.92 0.64
N GLY A 145 14.70 -1.79 0.77
CA GLY A 145 14.96 -2.56 2.00
C GLY A 145 14.06 -3.78 2.23
N LYS A 146 13.04 -4.02 1.39
CA LYS A 146 12.18 -5.21 1.45
C LYS A 146 12.72 -6.31 0.53
N LEU A 147 12.80 -7.54 1.02
CA LEU A 147 13.17 -8.70 0.19
C LEU A 147 12.05 -8.99 -0.84
N ILE A 148 12.39 -8.94 -2.13
CA ILE A 148 11.44 -9.18 -3.24
C ILE A 148 11.72 -10.48 -4.00
N TYR A 149 12.90 -11.06 -3.83
CA TYR A 149 13.31 -12.34 -4.35
C TYR A 149 14.21 -13.01 -3.32
N ASP A 150 13.86 -14.23 -2.90
CA ASP A 150 14.62 -15.02 -1.93
C ASP A 150 15.42 -16.11 -2.66
N LYS A 151 16.71 -16.21 -2.33
CA LYS A 151 17.62 -17.15 -2.98
C LYS A 151 17.21 -18.59 -2.65
N GLY A 152 16.89 -19.35 -3.69
CA GLY A 152 16.53 -20.77 -3.57
C GLY A 152 15.05 -21.03 -3.30
N GLN A 153 14.23 -19.97 -3.22
CA GLN A 153 12.78 -20.09 -3.20
C GLN A 153 12.27 -20.54 -4.58
N THR A 154 11.23 -21.37 -4.63
CA THR A 154 10.57 -21.72 -5.91
C THR A 154 9.56 -20.66 -6.33
N LEU A 155 9.14 -20.68 -7.60
CA LEU A 155 8.10 -19.77 -8.08
C LEU A 155 6.78 -19.98 -7.32
N GLU A 156 6.44 -21.23 -7.00
CA GLU A 156 5.22 -21.60 -6.28
C GLU A 156 5.23 -21.03 -4.85
N GLU A 157 6.36 -21.14 -4.16
CA GLU A 157 6.54 -20.54 -2.83
C GLU A 157 6.46 -19.01 -2.88
N HIS A 158 6.98 -18.39 -3.93
CA HIS A 158 6.89 -16.94 -4.15
C HIS A 158 5.43 -16.51 -4.35
N LEU A 159 4.70 -17.18 -5.22
CA LEU A 159 3.28 -16.90 -5.47
C LEU A 159 2.43 -17.13 -4.21
N CYS A 160 2.69 -18.21 -3.46
CA CYS A 160 2.02 -18.48 -2.19
C CYS A 160 2.24 -17.36 -1.17
N SER A 161 3.46 -16.82 -1.09
CA SER A 161 3.79 -15.70 -0.18
C SER A 161 3.07 -14.39 -0.52
N LYS A 162 2.45 -14.31 -1.71
CA LYS A 162 1.71 -13.15 -2.21
C LYS A 162 0.19 -13.38 -2.30
N ALA A 163 -0.32 -14.47 -1.72
CA ALA A 163 -1.73 -14.88 -1.85
C ALA A 163 -2.18 -15.14 -3.30
N LEU A 164 -1.28 -15.67 -4.14
CA LEU A 164 -1.54 -15.98 -5.55
C LEU A 164 -1.53 -17.47 -5.86
N SER A 165 -1.35 -18.34 -4.86
CA SER A 165 -1.50 -19.79 -5.03
C SER A 165 -2.97 -20.17 -5.29
N GLU A 166 -3.22 -21.43 -5.66
CA GLU A 166 -4.57 -21.94 -5.92
C GLU A 166 -5.52 -21.82 -4.71
N GLU A 167 -4.97 -21.78 -3.49
CA GLU A 167 -5.71 -21.68 -2.24
C GLU A 167 -6.48 -20.35 -2.06
N TYR A 168 -6.07 -19.28 -2.74
CA TYR A 168 -6.64 -17.94 -2.59
C TYR A 168 -7.53 -17.61 -3.77
N ARG A 169 -8.82 -17.33 -3.54
CA ARG A 169 -9.73 -16.91 -4.62
C ARG A 169 -9.61 -15.42 -4.92
N TYR A 170 -9.34 -14.60 -3.91
CA TYR A 170 -9.32 -13.15 -4.03
C TYR A 170 -7.87 -12.66 -3.99
N PRO A 171 -7.27 -12.26 -5.13
CA PRO A 171 -5.84 -11.98 -5.22
C PRO A 171 -5.51 -10.57 -4.73
N LEU A 172 -5.91 -10.25 -3.49
CA LEU A 172 -5.72 -8.94 -2.87
C LEU A 172 -4.72 -9.02 -1.73
N THR A 173 -3.68 -8.21 -1.85
CA THR A 173 -2.78 -7.91 -0.74
C THR A 173 -3.12 -6.53 -0.22
N THR A 174 -3.82 -6.48 0.92
CA THR A 174 -4.10 -5.24 1.65
C THR A 174 -3.37 -5.26 2.98
N TYR A 175 -3.14 -4.08 3.54
CA TYR A 175 -2.52 -3.92 4.85
C TYR A 175 -3.57 -4.01 5.99
N ALA A 176 -4.82 -3.62 5.70
CA ALA A 176 -5.90 -3.60 6.66
C ALA A 176 -7.25 -3.88 5.98
N VAL A 177 -8.23 -4.30 6.80
CA VAL A 177 -9.64 -4.40 6.46
C VAL A 177 -10.47 -3.67 7.51
N LEU A 178 -11.50 -2.96 7.07
CA LEU A 178 -12.47 -2.31 7.93
C LEU A 178 -13.79 -3.07 7.83
N ASP A 179 -14.20 -3.72 8.91
CA ASP A 179 -15.42 -4.53 8.97
C ASP A 179 -16.33 -4.01 10.08
N ASP A 180 -17.52 -3.52 9.72
CA ASP A 180 -18.50 -2.94 10.66
C ASP A 180 -17.91 -1.92 11.65
N GLY A 181 -17.01 -1.06 11.17
CA GLY A 181 -16.32 -0.06 11.99
C GLY A 181 -15.16 -0.61 12.84
N VAL A 182 -14.89 -1.92 12.76
CA VAL A 182 -13.74 -2.57 13.40
C VAL A 182 -12.57 -2.59 12.42
N TRP A 183 -11.51 -1.87 12.77
CA TRP A 183 -10.25 -1.89 12.06
C TRP A 183 -9.49 -3.17 12.41
N ASN A 184 -9.05 -3.91 11.40
CA ASN A 184 -8.15 -5.04 11.57
C ASN A 184 -6.98 -4.82 10.63
N ASP A 185 -5.75 -4.91 11.14
CA ASP A 185 -4.55 -4.78 10.31
C ASP A 185 -3.47 -5.81 10.62
N LEU A 186 -2.48 -5.83 9.74
CA LEU A 186 -1.34 -6.73 9.81
C LEU A 186 -0.47 -6.52 11.08
N TYR A 187 -0.42 -5.33 11.69
CA TYR A 187 0.38 -5.08 12.89
C TYR A 187 -0.37 -5.51 14.17
N GLU A 188 -1.67 -5.24 14.30
CA GLU A 188 -2.47 -5.61 15.48
C GLU A 188 -2.56 -7.13 15.69
N MET A 189 -2.53 -7.91 14.61
CA MET A 189 -2.44 -9.37 14.70
C MET A 189 -1.08 -9.89 15.24
N LYS A 190 -0.18 -9.01 15.71
CA LYS A 190 1.21 -9.33 16.11
C LYS A 190 1.93 -10.16 15.05
N CYS A 191 1.56 -9.91 13.79
CA CYS A 191 2.02 -10.64 12.62
C CYS A 191 3.38 -10.10 12.12
N VAL A 192 4.10 -9.34 12.93
CA VAL A 192 5.46 -8.89 12.62
C VAL A 192 6.37 -9.31 13.76
N SER A 193 6.79 -10.58 13.73
CA SER A 193 7.93 -11.04 14.52
C SER A 193 9.23 -10.77 13.75
N GLU A 194 10.32 -10.63 14.50
CA GLU A 194 11.70 -10.37 14.01
C GLU A 194 12.21 -11.46 13.03
N ASP A 195 11.54 -12.61 12.97
CA ASP A 195 11.78 -13.69 12.01
C ASP A 195 11.02 -13.47 10.70
N ASN A 196 11.51 -12.53 9.88
CA ASN A 196 11.33 -12.52 8.42
C ASN A 196 9.89 -12.71 7.86
N GLY A 197 8.83 -12.37 8.61
CA GLY A 197 7.46 -12.01 8.15
C GLY A 197 6.65 -12.98 7.28
N LYS A 198 7.19 -14.10 6.77
CA LYS A 198 6.52 -14.94 5.76
C LYS A 198 5.31 -15.69 6.30
N GLY A 199 5.42 -16.33 7.47
CA GLY A 199 4.32 -17.11 8.07
C GLY A 199 3.14 -16.24 8.53
N ASN A 200 3.45 -15.04 8.98
CA ASN A 200 2.44 -14.10 9.46
C ASN A 200 1.66 -13.42 8.32
N ASN A 201 2.33 -13.17 7.18
CA ASN A 201 1.64 -12.69 5.97
C ASN A 201 0.63 -13.72 5.45
N GLN A 202 0.96 -15.02 5.50
CA GLN A 202 0.02 -16.07 5.10
C GLN A 202 -1.22 -16.12 5.99
N LEU A 203 -1.07 -15.98 7.30
CA LEU A 203 -2.20 -15.89 8.23
C LEU A 203 -3.10 -14.68 7.87
N TRP A 204 -2.48 -13.53 7.62
CA TRP A 204 -3.21 -12.33 7.23
C TRP A 204 -3.94 -12.49 5.88
N HIS A 205 -3.30 -13.12 4.89
CA HIS A 205 -3.93 -13.41 3.61
C HIS A 205 -5.18 -14.29 3.78
N GLN A 206 -5.15 -15.27 4.70
CA GLN A 206 -6.34 -16.07 5.03
C GLN A 206 -7.44 -15.26 5.71
N VAL A 207 -7.09 -14.26 6.54
CA VAL A 207 -8.06 -13.35 7.16
C VAL A 207 -8.76 -12.52 6.07
N VAL A 208 -7.99 -11.94 5.15
CA VAL A 208 -8.52 -11.17 4.01
C VAL A 208 -9.39 -12.05 3.11
N GLU A 209 -8.94 -13.25 2.77
CA GLU A 209 -9.68 -14.22 1.96
C GLU A 209 -11.04 -14.55 2.60
N LYS A 210 -11.05 -14.86 3.90
CA LYS A 210 -12.28 -15.18 4.65
C LYS A 210 -13.22 -14.00 4.77
N TYR A 211 -12.68 -12.79 4.98
CA TYR A 211 -13.45 -11.56 5.01
C TYR A 211 -14.15 -11.33 3.66
N ILE A 212 -13.44 -11.38 2.55
CA ILE A 212 -14.07 -11.18 1.23
C ILE A 212 -15.07 -12.31 0.93
N ALA A 213 -14.74 -13.55 1.31
CA ALA A 213 -15.64 -14.69 1.16
C ALA A 213 -16.96 -14.52 1.93
N SER A 214 -16.93 -13.94 3.14
CA SER A 214 -18.13 -13.78 3.99
C SER A 214 -19.08 -12.69 3.51
N LEU A 215 -18.58 -11.72 2.72
CA LEU A 215 -19.39 -10.62 2.21
C LEU A 215 -20.42 -11.09 1.17
N PRO A 216 -21.62 -10.50 1.15
CA PRO A 216 -22.60 -10.77 0.11
C PRO A 216 -22.10 -10.30 -1.27
N GLU A 217 -22.59 -10.91 -2.33
CA GLU A 217 -22.25 -10.57 -3.72
C GLU A 217 -22.54 -9.11 -4.09
N GLU A 218 -23.52 -8.49 -3.42
CA GLU A 218 -23.89 -7.09 -3.58
C GLU A 218 -23.04 -6.13 -2.73
N ALA A 219 -22.13 -6.64 -1.88
CA ALA A 219 -21.27 -5.78 -1.07
C ALA A 219 -20.37 -4.93 -1.97
N MET A 220 -20.35 -3.62 -1.70
CA MET A 220 -19.41 -2.70 -2.32
C MET A 220 -18.06 -2.81 -1.61
N LEU A 221 -17.04 -3.27 -2.33
CA LEU A 221 -15.67 -3.22 -1.88
C LEU A 221 -15.06 -1.90 -2.32
N VAL A 222 -14.40 -1.20 -1.39
CA VAL A 222 -13.74 0.08 -1.69
C VAL A 222 -12.35 0.07 -1.08
N CYS A 223 -11.35 0.40 -1.88
CA CYS A 223 -9.99 0.57 -1.41
C CYS A 223 -9.78 2.00 -0.91
N SER A 224 -9.03 2.16 0.18
CA SER A 224 -8.50 3.44 0.65
C SER A 224 -6.98 3.38 0.71
N THR A 225 -6.32 4.50 0.44
CA THR A 225 -4.86 4.59 0.54
C THR A 225 -4.43 5.92 1.15
N ILE A 226 -3.19 5.94 1.66
CA ILE A 226 -2.48 7.13 2.18
C ILE A 226 -1.78 7.88 1.03
#